data_AF-A0A238W0K2-F1
#
_entry.id   AF-A0A238W0K2-F1
#
_cell.length_a   1.000
_cell.length_b   1.000
_cell.length_c   1.000
_cell.angle_alpha   90.00
_cell.angle_beta   90.00
_cell.angle_gamma   90.00
#
_symmetry.space_group_name_H-M   'P 1'
#
loop_
_entity.id
_entity.type
_entity.pdbx_description
1 polymer ?
#
loop_
_entity_poly.entity_id
_entity_poly.type
_entity_poly.pdbx_seq_one_letter_code
_entity_poly.pdbx_strand_id
1 'polypeptide(L)'
;MNAGGPLPSHVQKAVWGRALVYQLLDLHQLPVEAAGYGLLWEGLRQRLLASTARQLEFCPPGPLGDYLRTLARELRASVLPFPDGAERVCSPLLDDIDQVLADASRIRADADQIRHDLLLAAFADTLQTAVDVYQASGLKVPADLVQRVDVTFDHQFAPVQSALPIQLIATTRIGDTPDGPSARVDVVIGAGQLDEVTTFSLPYVLLHECVCHVLQGPWEPGRVQADADSRFAEGWMDYVAYTIALEQAQALPGGIAAPSLLEVPRPGALREHAGRVHRARYERNPYDRAWAARAMGVRAARNLADLLLRLPELGGDPAAATAAFRRLSLQLNVSEFGNAERDRFVAAVHKGTLQGVDHELVARLREYLRGDDLVHLVEGTLWLFT
;
A
#
# COMPACT_ATOMS: atom_id res chain seq x y z
N MET A 1 20.00 -3.03 -4.34
CA MET A 1 18.93 -2.40 -5.13
C MET A 1 19.53 -1.85 -6.42
N ASN A 2 19.47 -2.64 -7.49
CA ASN A 2 19.68 -2.21 -8.87
C ASN A 2 18.32 -1.71 -9.39
N ALA A 3 17.94 -0.48 -9.01
CA ALA A 3 16.65 0.08 -9.41
C ALA A 3 16.53 0.13 -10.94
N GLY A 4 15.42 -0.39 -11.49
CA GLY A 4 15.02 0.01 -12.83
C GLY A 4 14.89 1.53 -12.84
N GLY A 5 15.30 2.13 -13.96
CA GLY A 5 15.50 3.56 -14.05
C GLY A 5 14.30 4.35 -13.50
N PRO A 6 14.55 5.48 -12.83
CA PRO A 6 13.47 6.34 -12.35
C PRO A 6 12.52 6.74 -13.48
N LEU A 7 11.27 7.08 -13.14
CA LEU A 7 10.33 7.64 -14.11
C LEU A 7 10.99 8.79 -14.90
N PRO A 8 10.63 9.00 -16.18
CA PRO A 8 11.11 10.15 -16.92
C PRO A 8 10.85 11.44 -16.14
N SER A 9 11.81 12.37 -16.14
CA SER A 9 11.75 13.54 -15.22
C SER A 9 10.47 14.37 -15.34
N HIS A 10 9.86 14.45 -16.52
CA HIS A 10 8.59 15.15 -16.73
C HIS A 10 7.39 14.45 -16.06
N VAL A 11 7.39 13.12 -16.07
CA VAL A 11 6.39 12.29 -15.38
C VAL A 11 6.58 12.39 -13.88
N GLN A 12 7.81 12.28 -13.38
CA GLN A 12 8.10 12.47 -11.95
C GLN A 12 7.57 13.80 -11.43
N LYS A 13 7.87 14.89 -12.15
CA LYS A 13 7.37 16.24 -11.83
C LYS A 13 5.85 16.21 -11.68
N ALA A 14 5.13 15.70 -12.68
CA ALA A 14 3.67 15.65 -12.67
C ALA A 14 3.12 14.78 -11.52
N VAL A 15 3.67 13.58 -11.32
CA VAL A 15 3.24 12.63 -10.29
C VAL A 15 3.45 13.20 -8.89
N TRP A 16 4.63 13.75 -8.59
CA TRP A 16 4.92 14.32 -7.27
C TRP A 16 4.12 15.59 -7.02
N GLY A 17 4.04 16.47 -8.00
CA GLY A 17 3.24 17.69 -7.90
C GLY A 17 1.78 17.37 -7.58
N ARG A 18 1.20 16.34 -8.22
CA ARG A 18 -0.15 15.86 -7.87
C ARG A 18 -0.21 15.28 -6.47
N ALA A 19 0.65 14.32 -6.16
CA ALA A 19 0.57 13.58 -4.90
C ALA A 19 0.73 14.48 -3.67
N LEU A 20 1.73 15.36 -3.69
CA LEU A 20 2.00 16.30 -2.59
C LEU A 20 0.88 17.33 -2.43
N VAL A 21 0.36 17.86 -3.54
CA VAL A 21 -0.75 18.82 -3.47
C VAL A 21 -2.04 18.14 -3.03
N TYR A 22 -2.34 16.91 -3.47
CA TYR A 22 -3.50 16.16 -2.98
C TYR A 22 -3.46 15.91 -1.47
N GLN A 23 -2.30 15.59 -0.91
CA GLN A 23 -2.12 15.45 0.54
C GLN A 23 -2.49 16.71 1.31
N LEU A 24 -2.05 17.87 0.83
CA LEU A 24 -2.39 19.16 1.42
C LEU A 24 -3.84 19.54 1.18
N LEU A 25 -4.35 19.22 0.00
CA LEU A 25 -5.74 19.45 -0.30
C LEU A 25 -6.60 18.66 0.73
N ASP A 26 -6.43 17.35 0.80
CA ASP A 26 -7.18 16.52 1.73
C ASP A 26 -7.14 17.01 3.21
N LEU A 27 -6.02 17.58 3.67
CA LEU A 27 -5.88 18.21 4.99
C LEU A 27 -6.82 19.42 5.20
N HIS A 28 -7.00 20.25 4.17
CA HIS A 28 -7.72 21.53 4.21
C HIS A 28 -9.15 21.47 3.69
N GLN A 29 -9.61 20.31 3.19
CA GLN A 29 -10.94 20.17 2.60
C GLN A 29 -12.07 20.63 3.55
N LEU A 30 -12.12 20.07 4.76
CA LEU A 30 -13.21 20.36 5.71
C LEU A 30 -13.27 21.84 6.11
N PRO A 31 -12.16 22.52 6.49
CA PRO A 31 -12.18 23.96 6.75
C PRO A 31 -12.66 24.80 5.56
N VAL A 32 -12.19 24.50 4.35
CA VAL A 32 -12.53 25.27 3.13
C VAL A 32 -14.01 25.08 2.75
N GLU A 33 -14.53 23.85 2.83
CA GLU A 33 -15.94 23.55 2.58
C GLU A 33 -16.85 24.19 3.65
N ALA A 34 -16.48 24.10 4.93
CA ALA A 34 -17.26 24.71 6.03
C ALA A 34 -17.36 26.24 5.91
N ALA A 35 -16.36 26.88 5.29
CA ALA A 35 -16.36 28.31 4.99
C ALA A 35 -17.15 28.69 3.72
N GLY A 36 -17.79 27.72 3.05
CA GLY A 36 -18.61 27.94 1.85
C GLY A 36 -17.83 27.96 0.54
N TYR A 37 -16.57 27.55 0.54
CA TYR A 37 -15.68 27.60 -0.63
C TYR A 37 -15.50 26.23 -1.32
N GLY A 38 -16.50 25.35 -1.25
CA GLY A 38 -16.46 24.04 -1.93
C GLY A 38 -16.30 24.10 -3.46
N LEU A 39 -16.73 25.19 -4.12
CA LEU A 39 -16.47 25.36 -5.55
C LEU A 39 -15.01 25.74 -5.85
N LEU A 40 -14.37 26.48 -4.95
CA LEU A 40 -12.94 26.79 -5.05
C LEU A 40 -12.10 25.52 -4.85
N TRP A 41 -12.53 24.66 -3.94
CA TRP A 41 -11.96 23.33 -3.75
C TRP A 41 -11.81 22.56 -5.07
N GLU A 42 -12.93 22.42 -5.77
CA GLU A 42 -12.98 21.72 -7.05
C GLU A 42 -12.16 22.47 -8.11
N GLY A 43 -12.22 23.81 -8.12
CA GLY A 43 -11.39 24.64 -9.00
C GLY A 43 -9.88 24.39 -8.85
N LEU A 44 -9.39 24.25 -7.62
CA LEU A 44 -7.99 23.93 -7.34
C LEU A 44 -7.62 22.53 -7.82
N ARG A 45 -8.48 21.53 -7.58
CA ARG A 45 -8.30 20.15 -8.08
C ARG A 45 -8.22 20.11 -9.61
N GLN A 46 -9.17 20.77 -10.28
CA GLN A 46 -9.20 20.84 -11.73
C GLN A 46 -7.97 21.58 -12.30
N ARG A 47 -7.54 22.66 -11.66
CA ARG A 47 -6.30 23.36 -12.05
C ARG A 47 -5.08 22.46 -11.90
N LEU A 48 -4.96 21.75 -10.78
CA LEU A 48 -3.88 20.80 -10.53
C LEU A 48 -3.82 19.74 -11.63
N LEU A 49 -4.96 19.11 -11.94
CA LEU A 49 -5.08 18.11 -13.00
C LEU A 49 -4.68 18.67 -14.37
N ALA A 50 -5.19 19.85 -14.74
CA ALA A 50 -4.88 20.48 -16.02
C ALA A 50 -3.40 20.89 -16.12
N SER A 51 -2.84 21.46 -15.05
CA SER A 51 -1.44 21.89 -15.03
C SER A 51 -0.48 20.72 -15.22
N THR A 52 -0.69 19.66 -14.44
CA THR A 52 0.13 18.44 -14.47
C THR A 52 -0.09 17.61 -15.74
N ALA A 53 -1.29 17.59 -16.32
CA ALA A 53 -1.54 16.93 -17.61
C ALA A 53 -0.76 17.62 -18.74
N ARG A 54 -0.72 18.96 -18.76
CA ARG A 54 0.11 19.71 -19.72
C ARG A 54 1.59 19.35 -19.60
N GLN A 55 2.09 19.04 -18.41
CA GLN A 55 3.49 18.61 -18.23
C GLN A 55 3.80 17.22 -18.73
N LEU A 56 2.81 16.33 -18.66
CA LEU A 56 2.95 14.99 -19.19
C LEU A 56 3.10 15.03 -20.72
N GLU A 57 2.39 15.94 -21.38
CA GLU A 57 2.48 16.15 -22.83
C GLU A 57 3.68 17.02 -23.24
N PHE A 58 3.95 18.08 -22.49
CA PHE A 58 4.96 19.09 -22.78
C PHE A 58 5.83 19.31 -21.54
N CYS A 59 7.03 18.74 -21.50
CA CYS A 59 7.97 19.01 -20.42
C CYS A 59 8.66 20.38 -20.65
N PRO A 60 8.32 21.45 -19.91
CA PRO A 60 9.12 22.64 -19.97
C PRO A 60 10.53 22.31 -19.47
N PRO A 61 11.55 22.82 -20.17
CA PRO A 61 12.93 22.66 -19.73
C PRO A 61 13.09 23.27 -18.34
N GLY A 62 13.97 22.68 -17.54
CA GLY A 62 14.33 23.19 -16.22
C GLY A 62 14.23 22.16 -15.09
N PRO A 63 14.75 22.49 -13.91
CA PRO A 63 14.71 21.64 -12.72
C PRO A 63 13.28 21.42 -12.20
N LEU A 64 13.13 20.39 -11.37
CA LEU A 64 11.87 20.10 -10.66
C LEU A 64 11.38 21.32 -9.86
N GLY A 65 12.28 22.03 -9.17
CA GLY A 65 11.91 23.18 -8.35
C GLY A 65 11.24 24.32 -9.13
N ASP A 66 11.66 24.59 -10.36
CA ASP A 66 11.02 25.62 -11.21
C ASP A 66 9.59 25.24 -11.60
N TYR A 67 9.38 23.95 -11.86
CA TYR A 67 8.05 23.42 -12.12
C TYR A 67 7.16 23.55 -10.88
N LEU A 68 7.63 23.08 -9.72
CA LEU A 68 6.83 23.12 -8.49
C LEU A 68 6.48 24.56 -8.08
N ARG A 69 7.42 25.51 -8.22
CA ARG A 69 7.13 26.95 -8.03
C ARG A 69 6.10 27.49 -9.02
N THR A 70 6.10 27.01 -10.26
CA THR A 70 5.12 27.42 -11.27
C THR A 70 3.73 26.86 -10.95
N LEU A 71 3.66 25.60 -10.53
CA LEU A 71 2.42 24.97 -10.09
C LEU A 71 1.80 25.73 -8.91
N ALA A 72 2.60 26.06 -7.89
CA ALA A 72 2.19 26.91 -6.76
C ALA A 72 1.55 28.24 -7.21
N ARG A 73 2.21 28.96 -8.12
CA ARG A 73 1.69 30.22 -8.68
C ARG A 73 0.37 30.03 -9.43
N GLU A 74 0.24 28.97 -10.23
CA GLU A 74 -0.99 28.67 -10.98
C GLU A 74 -2.17 28.34 -10.05
N LEU A 75 -1.90 27.61 -8.96
CA LEU A 75 -2.91 27.30 -7.94
C LEU A 75 -3.35 28.56 -7.19
N ARG A 76 -2.41 29.40 -6.76
CA ARG A 76 -2.70 30.70 -6.12
C ARG A 76 -3.52 31.62 -7.05
N ALA A 77 -3.16 31.70 -8.33
CA ALA A 77 -3.91 32.48 -9.31
C ALA A 77 -5.35 31.97 -9.53
N SER A 78 -5.62 30.70 -9.23
CA SER A 78 -6.96 30.13 -9.36
C SER A 78 -7.92 30.56 -8.26
N VAL A 79 -7.42 31.21 -7.20
CA VAL A 79 -8.24 31.79 -6.12
C VAL A 79 -8.77 33.19 -6.48
N LEU A 80 -8.10 33.92 -7.37
CA LEU A 80 -8.44 35.30 -7.74
C LEU A 80 -9.90 35.52 -8.23
N PRO A 81 -10.55 34.59 -8.95
CA PRO A 81 -11.93 34.77 -9.40
C PRO A 81 -13.00 34.68 -8.29
N PHE A 82 -12.63 34.30 -7.08
CA PHE A 82 -13.56 34.07 -5.97
C PHE A 82 -13.76 35.35 -5.13
N PRO A 83 -14.94 35.53 -4.50
CA PRO A 83 -15.31 36.76 -3.81
C PRO A 83 -14.40 37.13 -2.62
N ASP A 84 -14.51 38.38 -2.19
CA ASP A 84 -13.76 38.96 -1.07
C ASP A 84 -13.86 38.07 0.19
N GLY A 85 -12.73 37.48 0.58
CA GLY A 85 -12.62 36.56 1.72
C GLY A 85 -12.06 35.18 1.39
N ALA A 86 -12.11 34.75 0.12
CA ALA A 86 -11.55 33.47 -0.33
C ALA A 86 -10.05 33.38 -0.06
N GLU A 87 -9.30 34.44 -0.37
CA GLU A 87 -7.85 34.51 -0.13
C GLU A 87 -7.51 34.32 1.35
N ARG A 88 -8.26 34.95 2.26
CA ARG A 88 -8.04 34.82 3.70
C ARG A 88 -8.33 33.41 4.20
N VAL A 89 -9.37 32.76 3.69
CA VAL A 89 -9.72 31.38 4.08
C VAL A 89 -8.74 30.37 3.50
N CYS A 90 -8.23 30.61 2.30
CA CYS A 90 -7.33 29.69 1.60
C CYS A 90 -5.84 30.00 1.79
N SER A 91 -5.47 31.12 2.42
CA SER A 91 -4.06 31.45 2.68
C SER A 91 -3.32 30.31 3.37
N PRO A 92 -3.84 29.68 4.44
CA PRO A 92 -3.13 28.57 5.08
C PRO A 92 -2.83 27.43 4.11
N LEU A 93 -3.83 26.98 3.33
CA LEU A 93 -3.65 25.95 2.30
C LEU A 93 -2.60 26.34 1.26
N LEU A 94 -2.63 27.57 0.75
CA LEU A 94 -1.71 28.03 -0.28
C LEU A 94 -0.29 28.18 0.26
N ASP A 95 -0.14 28.65 1.50
CA ASP A 95 1.15 28.79 2.17
C ASP A 95 1.76 27.41 2.47
N ASP A 96 0.93 26.44 2.85
CA ASP A 96 1.34 25.05 3.04
C ASP A 96 1.76 24.39 1.72
N ILE A 97 1.03 24.67 0.62
CA ILE A 97 1.42 24.24 -0.74
C ILE A 97 2.78 24.82 -1.10
N ASP A 98 2.97 26.13 -0.90
CA ASP A 98 4.25 26.78 -1.19
C ASP A 98 5.39 26.15 -0.36
N GLN A 99 5.15 25.88 0.92
CA GLN A 99 6.15 25.29 1.82
C GLN A 99 6.54 23.86 1.41
N VAL A 100 5.58 22.95 1.24
CA VAL A 100 5.87 21.55 0.88
C VAL A 100 6.53 21.45 -0.50
N LEU A 101 6.07 22.26 -1.46
CA LEU A 101 6.66 22.28 -2.80
C LEU A 101 8.08 22.87 -2.79
N ALA A 102 8.36 23.86 -1.94
CA ALA A 102 9.71 24.36 -1.72
C ALA A 102 10.61 23.30 -1.06
N ASP A 103 10.13 22.60 -0.04
CA ASP A 103 10.86 21.51 0.63
C ASP A 103 11.20 20.38 -0.33
N ALA A 104 10.23 19.94 -1.13
CA ALA A 104 10.44 18.91 -2.14
C ALA A 104 11.47 19.35 -3.19
N SER A 105 11.52 20.64 -3.52
CA SER A 105 12.54 21.18 -4.42
C SER A 105 13.95 21.17 -3.83
N ARG A 106 14.08 21.34 -2.51
CA ARG A 106 15.37 21.34 -1.79
C ARG A 106 15.95 19.94 -1.65
N ILE A 107 15.12 18.93 -1.38
CA ILE A 107 15.55 17.53 -1.25
C ILE A 107 16.36 17.05 -2.46
N ARG A 108 16.12 17.60 -3.66
CA ARG A 108 16.82 17.22 -4.90
C ARG A 108 18.09 18.00 -5.20
N ALA A 109 18.30 19.16 -4.56
CA ALA A 109 19.47 20.01 -4.84
C ALA A 109 20.77 19.45 -4.23
N ASP A 110 20.68 18.66 -3.16
CA ASP A 110 21.80 18.06 -2.45
C ASP A 110 22.20 16.71 -3.07
N ALA A 111 22.93 16.76 -4.18
CA ALA A 111 22.99 15.78 -5.26
C ALA A 111 23.69 14.40 -5.05
N ASP A 112 23.67 13.77 -3.88
CA ASP A 112 24.48 12.55 -3.64
C ASP A 112 23.76 11.26 -3.16
N GLN A 113 22.41 11.15 -3.16
CA GLN A 113 21.80 9.88 -2.73
C GLN A 113 20.47 9.47 -3.40
N ILE A 114 20.29 8.15 -3.58
CA ILE A 114 19.11 7.44 -4.13
C ILE A 114 17.75 7.90 -3.52
N ARG A 115 17.77 8.61 -2.39
CA ARG A 115 16.61 9.24 -1.74
C ARG A 115 15.95 10.39 -2.54
N HIS A 116 16.47 10.74 -3.71
CA HIS A 116 15.90 11.84 -4.50
C HIS A 116 14.62 11.50 -5.26
N ASP A 117 14.27 10.23 -5.46
CA ASP A 117 12.97 9.86 -6.05
C ASP A 117 11.98 9.48 -4.94
N LEU A 118 10.93 10.30 -4.74
CA LEU A 118 9.92 10.06 -3.71
C LEU A 118 9.23 8.70 -3.85
N LEU A 119 9.11 8.15 -5.06
CA LEU A 119 8.54 6.82 -5.29
C LEU A 119 9.50 5.71 -4.87
N LEU A 120 10.80 5.85 -5.18
CA LEU A 120 11.82 4.90 -4.74
C LEU A 120 11.99 4.94 -3.21
N ALA A 121 11.96 6.13 -2.61
CA ALA A 121 11.98 6.30 -1.17
C ALA A 121 10.75 5.64 -0.52
N ALA A 122 9.55 5.90 -1.04
CA ALA A 122 8.33 5.26 -0.57
C ALA A 122 8.38 3.72 -0.68
N PHE A 123 8.94 3.18 -1.76
CA PHE A 123 9.14 1.73 -1.87
C PHE A 123 10.13 1.21 -0.82
N ALA A 124 11.29 1.87 -0.66
CA ALA A 124 12.30 1.45 0.30
C ALA A 124 11.77 1.45 1.74
N ASP A 125 11.05 2.50 2.13
CA ASP A 125 10.43 2.63 3.45
C ASP A 125 9.32 1.57 3.66
N THR A 126 8.57 1.26 2.60
CA THR A 126 7.56 0.20 2.62
C THR A 126 8.19 -1.19 2.75
N LEU A 127 9.27 -1.47 2.02
CA LEU A 127 10.02 -2.72 2.13
C LEU A 127 10.63 -2.87 3.53
N GLN A 128 11.21 -1.79 4.07
CA GLN A 128 11.74 -1.80 5.43
C GLN A 128 10.64 -2.07 6.45
N THR A 129 9.47 -1.43 6.33
CA THR A 129 8.29 -1.73 7.16
C THR A 129 7.93 -3.22 7.09
N ALA A 130 7.88 -3.79 5.88
CA ALA A 130 7.56 -5.20 5.72
C ALA A 130 8.59 -6.09 6.43
N VAL A 131 9.88 -5.79 6.31
CA VAL A 131 10.95 -6.49 7.04
C VAL A 131 10.77 -6.38 8.56
N ASP A 132 10.51 -5.19 9.08
CA ASP A 132 10.33 -4.94 10.51
C ASP A 132 9.14 -5.74 11.07
N VAL A 133 8.05 -5.84 10.29
CA VAL A 133 6.87 -6.64 10.64
C VAL A 133 7.18 -8.14 10.73
N TYR A 134 7.98 -8.68 9.80
CA TYR A 134 8.43 -10.08 9.86
C TYR A 134 9.34 -10.30 11.07
N GLN A 135 10.29 -9.40 11.32
CA GLN A 135 11.20 -9.49 12.47
C GLN A 135 10.47 -9.40 13.81
N ALA A 136 9.49 -8.50 13.94
CA ALA A 136 8.63 -8.39 15.11
C ALA A 136 7.80 -9.67 15.35
N SER A 137 7.59 -10.48 14.31
CA SER A 137 6.93 -11.79 14.39
C SER A 137 7.91 -12.96 14.61
N GLY A 138 9.18 -12.67 14.89
CA GLY A 138 10.22 -13.66 15.14
C GLY A 138 10.85 -14.28 13.88
N LEU A 139 10.56 -13.74 12.69
CA LEU A 139 11.08 -14.25 11.42
C LEU A 139 12.32 -13.46 10.98
N LYS A 140 13.43 -14.16 10.74
CA LYS A 140 14.69 -13.54 10.32
C LYS A 140 14.74 -13.40 8.79
N VAL A 141 14.31 -12.26 8.26
CA VAL A 141 14.49 -11.93 6.83
C VAL A 141 15.99 -11.82 6.49
N PRO A 142 16.52 -12.59 5.52
CA PRO A 142 17.91 -12.50 5.10
C PRO A 142 18.21 -11.11 4.52
N ALA A 143 19.27 -10.46 5.02
CA ALA A 143 19.64 -9.12 4.58
C ALA A 143 20.05 -9.10 3.09
N ASP A 144 20.63 -10.19 2.61
CA ASP A 144 21.03 -10.38 1.22
C ASP A 144 19.80 -10.51 0.29
N LEU A 145 18.70 -11.12 0.76
CA LEU A 145 17.43 -11.11 0.02
C LEU A 145 16.95 -9.67 -0.19
N VAL A 146 16.93 -8.85 0.88
CA VAL A 146 16.50 -7.44 0.81
C VAL A 146 17.34 -6.64 -0.18
N GLN A 147 18.66 -6.90 -0.24
CA GLN A 147 19.56 -6.24 -1.19
C GLN A 147 19.27 -6.59 -2.65
N ARG A 148 18.69 -7.78 -2.90
CA ARG A 148 18.26 -8.32 -4.20
C ARG A 148 16.78 -8.06 -4.52
N VAL A 149 16.10 -7.22 -3.75
CA VAL A 149 14.78 -6.69 -4.12
C VAL A 149 14.98 -5.44 -4.96
N ASP A 150 14.36 -5.43 -6.13
CA ASP A 150 14.35 -4.28 -7.02
C ASP A 150 12.91 -3.78 -7.25
N VAL A 151 12.78 -2.51 -7.61
CA VAL A 151 11.52 -1.90 -8.03
C VAL A 151 11.73 -1.15 -9.33
N THR A 152 10.72 -1.16 -10.18
CA THR A 152 10.66 -0.29 -11.36
C THR A 152 9.35 0.47 -11.38
N PHE A 153 9.43 1.76 -11.66
CA PHE A 153 8.27 2.61 -11.85
C PHE A 153 8.19 2.98 -13.32
N ASP A 154 7.12 2.54 -13.97
CA ASP A 154 6.77 2.90 -15.33
C ASP A 154 5.46 3.72 -15.34
N HIS A 155 5.13 4.25 -16.50
CA HIS A 155 3.99 5.11 -16.68
C HIS A 155 3.30 4.86 -18.00
N GLN A 156 2.03 5.24 -18.02
CA GLN A 156 1.27 5.36 -19.25
C GLN A 156 0.36 6.58 -19.16
N PHE A 157 0.10 7.19 -20.32
CA PHE A 157 -0.80 8.34 -20.40
C PHE A 157 -2.28 7.92 -20.37
N ALA A 158 -2.58 6.73 -20.89
CA ALA A 158 -3.91 6.16 -20.88
C ALA A 158 -4.29 5.62 -19.48
N PRO A 159 -5.60 5.53 -19.17
CA PRO A 159 -6.07 4.84 -17.98
C PRO A 159 -5.45 3.46 -17.84
N VAL A 160 -5.06 3.10 -16.61
CA VAL A 160 -4.58 1.75 -16.33
C VAL A 160 -5.75 0.78 -16.45
N GLN A 161 -5.55 -0.31 -17.20
CA GLN A 161 -6.53 -1.39 -17.32
C GLN A 161 -6.53 -2.21 -16.03
N SER A 162 -7.15 -1.66 -14.99
CA SER A 162 -7.27 -2.29 -13.67
C SER A 162 -8.74 -2.49 -13.32
N ALA A 163 -9.03 -3.60 -12.65
CA ALA A 163 -10.33 -3.83 -12.01
C ALA A 163 -10.52 -2.95 -10.76
N LEU A 164 -9.44 -2.32 -10.26
CA LEU A 164 -9.45 -1.51 -9.06
C LEU A 164 -9.78 -0.06 -9.37
N PRO A 165 -10.36 0.70 -8.41
CA PRO A 165 -10.71 2.10 -8.59
C PRO A 165 -9.49 3.02 -8.45
N ILE A 166 -8.35 2.63 -9.03
CA ILE A 166 -7.08 3.35 -8.99
C ILE A 166 -6.36 3.27 -10.33
N GLN A 167 -5.53 4.27 -10.61
CA GLN A 167 -4.74 4.41 -11.82
C GLN A 167 -3.32 3.90 -11.60
N LEU A 168 -3.22 2.71 -11.00
CA LEU A 168 -1.96 2.06 -10.65
C LEU A 168 -2.13 0.54 -10.67
N ILE A 169 -1.14 -0.15 -11.23
CA ILE A 169 -0.95 -1.60 -11.08
C ILE A 169 0.44 -1.81 -10.49
N ALA A 170 0.55 -2.75 -9.56
CA ALA A 170 1.83 -3.29 -9.13
C ALA A 170 1.83 -4.80 -9.37
N THR A 171 3.00 -5.35 -9.70
CA THR A 171 3.16 -6.80 -9.89
C THR A 171 4.55 -7.21 -9.45
N THR A 172 4.62 -8.19 -8.58
CA THR A 172 5.88 -8.79 -8.17
C THR A 172 6.26 -9.95 -9.08
N ARG A 173 7.52 -10.01 -9.50
CA ARG A 173 8.15 -11.14 -10.19
C ARG A 173 9.25 -11.71 -9.31
N ILE A 174 9.20 -13.01 -9.07
CA ILE A 174 10.26 -13.74 -8.37
C ILE A 174 11.19 -14.39 -9.39
N GLY A 175 12.48 -14.38 -9.10
CA GLY A 175 13.48 -15.07 -9.90
C GLY A 175 14.70 -15.42 -9.09
N ASP A 176 15.55 -16.30 -9.64
CA ASP A 176 16.83 -16.65 -9.04
C ASP A 176 17.96 -15.97 -9.80
N THR A 177 18.92 -15.41 -9.08
CA THR A 177 20.20 -14.93 -9.62
C THR A 177 21.32 -15.89 -9.19
N PRO A 178 22.53 -15.79 -9.77
CA PRO A 178 23.68 -16.56 -9.27
C PRO A 178 23.95 -16.36 -7.77
N ASP A 179 23.52 -15.22 -7.21
CA ASP A 179 23.72 -14.85 -5.81
C ASP A 179 22.53 -15.24 -4.90
N GLY A 180 21.53 -15.95 -5.43
CA GLY A 180 20.36 -16.45 -4.69
C GLY A 180 19.02 -15.90 -5.17
N PRO A 181 17.93 -16.13 -4.41
CA PRO A 181 16.60 -15.66 -4.78
C PRO A 181 16.51 -14.13 -4.78
N SER A 182 15.72 -13.61 -5.71
CA SER A 182 15.50 -12.19 -5.96
C SER A 182 14.02 -11.90 -6.23
N ALA A 183 13.64 -10.64 -6.07
CA ALA A 183 12.30 -10.19 -6.36
C ALA A 183 12.34 -8.84 -7.06
N ARG A 184 11.43 -8.61 -8.00
CA ARG A 184 11.27 -7.33 -8.67
C ARG A 184 9.81 -6.91 -8.63
N VAL A 185 9.54 -5.70 -8.15
CA VAL A 185 8.21 -5.10 -8.17
C VAL A 185 8.12 -4.14 -9.36
N ASP A 186 7.22 -4.42 -10.29
CA ASP A 186 6.91 -3.54 -11.42
C ASP A 186 5.65 -2.73 -11.11
N VAL A 187 5.79 -1.41 -11.02
CA VAL A 187 4.69 -0.48 -10.75
C VAL A 187 4.41 0.35 -12.00
N VAL A 188 3.20 0.28 -12.54
CA VAL A 188 2.76 1.08 -13.70
C VAL A 188 1.73 2.10 -13.24
N ILE A 189 2.04 3.38 -13.43
CA ILE A 189 1.18 4.50 -13.03
C ILE A 189 0.48 5.10 -14.25
N GLY A 190 -0.84 5.24 -14.19
CA GLY A 190 -1.64 6.04 -15.12
C GLY A 190 -1.44 7.52 -14.86
N ALA A 191 -0.27 8.05 -15.22
CA ALA A 191 0.17 9.39 -14.82
C ALA A 191 -0.83 10.49 -15.25
N GLY A 192 -1.49 10.32 -16.41
CA GLY A 192 -2.51 11.24 -16.91
C GLY A 192 -3.73 11.35 -15.99
N GLN A 193 -4.06 10.28 -15.27
CA GLN A 193 -5.29 10.14 -14.47
C GLN A 193 -5.02 9.93 -12.98
N LEU A 194 -3.78 10.16 -12.51
CA LEU A 194 -3.45 10.05 -11.09
C LEU A 194 -4.36 10.94 -10.24
N ASP A 195 -5.18 10.32 -9.40
CA ASP A 195 -6.16 10.95 -8.52
C ASP A 195 -5.79 10.76 -7.03
N GLU A 196 -6.60 11.36 -6.15
CA GLU A 196 -6.45 11.24 -4.69
C GLU A 196 -6.51 9.78 -4.24
N VAL A 197 -7.47 9.01 -4.76
CA VAL A 197 -7.65 7.59 -4.39
C VAL A 197 -6.39 6.79 -4.71
N THR A 198 -5.82 6.99 -5.90
CA THR A 198 -4.57 6.32 -6.32
C THR A 198 -3.40 6.76 -5.45
N THR A 199 -3.28 8.06 -5.18
CA THR A 199 -2.21 8.63 -4.36
C THR A 199 -2.22 8.04 -2.95
N PHE A 200 -3.37 8.10 -2.28
CA PHE A 200 -3.49 7.65 -0.89
C PHE A 200 -3.54 6.13 -0.72
N SER A 201 -3.77 5.37 -1.80
CA SER A 201 -3.70 3.91 -1.78
C SER A 201 -2.31 3.35 -2.06
N LEU A 202 -1.38 4.17 -2.55
CA LEU A 202 -0.01 3.73 -2.89
C LEU A 202 0.68 2.98 -1.74
N PRO A 203 0.67 3.47 -0.47
CA PRO A 203 1.31 2.75 0.64
C PRO A 203 0.76 1.33 0.82
N TYR A 204 -0.56 1.16 0.73
CA TYR A 204 -1.21 -0.13 0.86
C TYR A 204 -0.87 -1.07 -0.31
N VAL A 205 -0.85 -0.57 -1.55
CA VAL A 205 -0.48 -1.40 -2.71
C VAL A 205 0.97 -1.85 -2.63
N LEU A 206 1.90 -0.96 -2.25
CA LEU A 206 3.30 -1.34 -2.08
C LEU A 206 3.49 -2.34 -0.92
N LEU A 207 2.76 -2.16 0.19
CA LEU A 207 2.77 -3.11 1.30
C LEU A 207 2.25 -4.48 0.87
N HIS A 208 1.21 -4.52 0.04
CA HIS A 208 0.70 -5.77 -0.52
C HIS A 208 1.81 -6.50 -1.28
N GLU A 209 2.48 -5.84 -2.23
CA GLU A 209 3.58 -6.45 -2.97
C GLU A 209 4.71 -6.92 -2.04
N CYS A 210 5.13 -6.09 -1.09
CA CYS A 210 6.25 -6.40 -0.20
C CYS A 210 5.93 -7.56 0.77
N VAL A 211 4.79 -7.49 1.45
CA VAL A 211 4.40 -8.45 2.50
C VAL A 211 3.91 -9.76 1.91
N CYS A 212 3.06 -9.69 0.87
CA CYS A 212 2.40 -10.87 0.31
C CYS A 212 3.32 -11.60 -0.66
N HIS A 213 4.00 -10.86 -1.54
CA HIS A 213 4.75 -11.45 -2.63
C HIS A 213 6.24 -11.42 -2.37
N VAL A 214 6.90 -10.26 -2.28
CA VAL A 214 8.38 -10.13 -2.19
C VAL A 214 8.97 -10.95 -1.07
N LEU A 215 8.37 -10.92 0.13
CA LEU A 215 8.84 -11.67 1.30
C LEU A 215 8.24 -13.07 1.44
N GLN A 216 7.46 -13.55 0.46
CA GLN A 216 7.02 -14.95 0.43
C GLN A 216 8.24 -15.88 0.40
N GLY A 217 8.21 -16.95 1.19
CA GLY A 217 9.24 -17.97 1.24
C GLY A 217 8.83 -19.29 0.57
N PRO A 218 9.70 -20.31 0.66
CA PRO A 218 11.02 -20.26 1.32
C PRO A 218 12.00 -19.32 0.60
N TRP A 219 12.95 -18.72 1.34
CA TRP A 219 13.94 -17.78 0.81
C TRP A 219 15.20 -18.49 0.30
N GLU A 220 14.98 -19.57 -0.44
CA GLU A 220 15.99 -20.39 -1.07
C GLU A 220 15.75 -20.43 -2.59
N PRO A 221 16.75 -20.82 -3.40
CA PRO A 221 16.57 -21.00 -4.84
C PRO A 221 15.39 -21.93 -5.16
N GLY A 222 14.68 -21.67 -6.27
CA GLY A 222 13.49 -22.45 -6.66
C GLY A 222 12.18 -21.94 -6.04
N ARG A 223 12.18 -20.72 -5.49
CA ARG A 223 10.99 -20.08 -4.95
C ARG A 223 9.90 -19.92 -6.02
N VAL A 224 8.69 -20.33 -5.68
CA VAL A 224 7.55 -20.30 -6.60
C VAL A 224 6.83 -18.95 -6.52
N GLN A 225 6.52 -18.39 -7.69
CA GLN A 225 5.66 -17.22 -7.82
C GLN A 225 4.28 -17.48 -7.19
N ALA A 226 3.75 -16.50 -6.46
CA ALA A 226 2.38 -16.57 -5.95
C ALA A 226 1.40 -16.72 -7.12
N ASP A 227 0.40 -17.59 -6.97
CA ASP A 227 -0.68 -17.70 -7.93
C ASP A 227 -1.63 -16.50 -7.76
N ALA A 228 -1.96 -15.80 -8.85
CA ALA A 228 -2.89 -14.68 -8.86
C ALA A 228 -4.33 -15.10 -8.47
N ASP A 229 -4.64 -16.40 -8.56
CA ASP A 229 -5.90 -16.98 -8.13
C ASP A 229 -5.84 -17.52 -6.68
N SER A 230 -4.70 -17.38 -5.97
CA SER A 230 -4.49 -17.94 -4.64
C SER A 230 -5.38 -17.26 -3.58
N ARG A 231 -6.14 -18.07 -2.84
CA ARG A 231 -6.91 -17.61 -1.68
C ARG A 231 -5.99 -17.09 -0.59
N PHE A 232 -4.83 -17.72 -0.42
CA PHE A 232 -3.84 -17.32 0.56
C PHE A 232 -3.12 -16.04 0.15
N ALA A 233 -2.39 -16.03 -0.98
CA ALA A 233 -1.54 -14.89 -1.32
C ALA A 233 -2.36 -13.63 -1.65
N GLU A 234 -3.46 -13.76 -2.37
CA GLU A 234 -4.23 -12.63 -2.91
C GLU A 234 -5.47 -12.25 -2.07
N GLY A 235 -5.79 -13.07 -1.05
CA GLY A 235 -6.91 -12.84 -0.15
C GLY A 235 -6.47 -12.75 1.32
N TRP A 236 -5.93 -13.84 1.85
CA TRP A 236 -5.51 -13.90 3.25
C TRP A 236 -4.38 -12.91 3.56
N MET A 237 -3.30 -12.95 2.77
CA MET A 237 -2.16 -12.06 2.94
C MET A 237 -2.49 -10.61 2.56
N ASP A 238 -3.42 -10.40 1.62
CA ASP A 238 -3.93 -9.05 1.33
C ASP A 238 -4.62 -8.41 2.55
N TYR A 239 -5.34 -9.22 3.35
CA TYR A 239 -5.88 -8.74 4.63
C TYR A 239 -4.76 -8.39 5.63
N VAL A 240 -3.67 -9.15 5.69
CA VAL A 240 -2.50 -8.84 6.52
C VAL A 240 -1.84 -7.52 6.08
N ALA A 241 -1.62 -7.32 4.77
CA ALA A 241 -1.08 -6.08 4.24
C ALA A 241 -1.99 -4.88 4.56
N TYR A 242 -3.30 -5.07 4.46
CA TYR A 242 -4.29 -4.06 4.82
C TYR A 242 -4.23 -3.67 6.30
N THR A 243 -4.15 -4.64 7.23
CA THR A 243 -4.07 -4.32 8.66
C THR A 243 -2.77 -3.59 9.02
N ILE A 244 -1.64 -3.95 8.39
CA ILE A 244 -0.38 -3.22 8.54
C ILE A 244 -0.52 -1.77 8.05
N ALA A 245 -1.13 -1.55 6.89
CA ALA A 245 -1.38 -0.21 6.37
C ALA A 245 -2.25 0.64 7.32
N LEU A 246 -3.26 0.04 7.96
CA LEU A 246 -4.10 0.72 8.94
C LEU A 246 -3.34 1.09 10.21
N GLU A 247 -2.46 0.21 10.71
CA GLU A 247 -1.61 0.48 11.88
C GLU A 247 -0.62 1.62 11.58
N GLN A 248 0.01 1.60 10.40
CA GLN A 248 0.88 2.70 9.97
C GLN A 248 0.12 4.02 9.94
N ALA A 249 -1.09 4.04 9.36
CA ALA A 249 -1.91 5.24 9.34
C ALA A 249 -2.15 5.78 10.76
N GLN A 250 -2.45 4.91 11.72
CA GLN A 250 -2.73 5.29 13.11
C GLN A 250 -1.50 5.82 13.86
N ALA A 251 -0.30 5.37 13.48
CA ALA A 251 0.95 5.82 14.09
C ALA A 251 1.42 7.19 13.59
N LEU A 252 0.85 7.71 12.49
CA LEU A 252 1.25 9.00 11.94
C LEU A 252 0.79 10.15 12.87
N PRO A 253 1.68 11.11 13.19
CA PRO A 253 1.38 12.23 14.10
C PRO A 253 0.33 13.22 13.55
N GLY A 254 0.00 13.12 12.25
CA GLY A 254 -0.86 14.07 11.53
C GLY A 254 -0.16 15.41 11.26
N GLY A 255 -0.76 16.22 10.38
CA GLY A 255 -0.24 17.54 10.02
C GLY A 255 0.81 17.52 8.92
N ILE A 256 1.53 18.64 8.76
CA ILE A 256 2.46 18.83 7.65
C ILE A 256 3.84 18.33 8.08
N ALA A 257 4.27 17.23 7.48
CA ALA A 257 5.60 16.65 7.66
C ALA A 257 6.51 17.00 6.46
N ALA A 258 7.72 16.46 6.47
CA ALA A 258 8.58 16.51 5.29
C ALA A 258 7.88 15.84 4.08
N PRO A 259 8.18 16.26 2.84
CA PRO A 259 7.58 15.66 1.64
C PRO A 259 7.78 14.14 1.61
N SER A 260 6.68 13.39 1.77
CA SER A 260 6.67 11.93 1.78
C SER A 260 5.40 11.42 1.11
N LEU A 261 5.50 10.37 0.30
CA LEU A 261 4.33 9.71 -0.28
C LEU A 261 3.66 8.72 0.68
N LEU A 262 4.32 8.38 1.79
CA LEU A 262 3.79 7.48 2.82
C LEU A 262 3.19 8.23 4.01
N GLU A 263 3.74 9.39 4.35
CA GLU A 263 3.25 10.21 5.48
C GLU A 263 2.14 11.14 5.01
N VAL A 264 0.91 10.61 4.98
CA VAL A 264 -0.27 11.40 4.60
C VAL A 264 -0.70 12.31 5.76
N PRO A 265 -0.85 13.64 5.55
CA PRO A 265 -1.20 14.58 6.62
C PRO A 265 -2.49 14.26 7.37
N ARG A 266 -3.46 13.64 6.69
CA ARG A 266 -4.68 13.10 7.28
C ARG A 266 -4.65 11.57 7.27
N PRO A 267 -4.30 10.92 8.39
CA PRO A 267 -4.42 9.47 8.55
C PRO A 267 -5.77 8.87 8.16
N GLY A 268 -6.85 9.64 8.28
CA GLY A 268 -8.19 9.25 7.84
C GLY A 268 -8.28 8.92 6.35
N ALA A 269 -7.63 9.71 5.48
CA ALA A 269 -7.64 9.51 4.04
C ALA A 269 -6.97 8.19 3.66
N LEU A 270 -5.79 7.91 4.21
CA LEU A 270 -5.08 6.66 3.94
C LEU A 270 -5.96 5.45 4.31
N ARG A 271 -6.60 5.46 5.48
CA ARG A 271 -7.51 4.39 5.91
C ARG A 271 -8.72 4.23 4.98
N GLU A 272 -9.32 5.35 4.58
CA GLU A 272 -10.48 5.38 3.68
C GLU A 272 -10.12 4.79 2.30
N HIS A 273 -9.06 5.30 1.68
CA HIS A 273 -8.65 4.93 0.33
C HIS A 273 -8.06 3.52 0.27
N ALA A 274 -7.19 3.13 1.22
CA ALA A 274 -6.74 1.75 1.34
C ALA A 274 -7.92 0.80 1.55
N GLY A 275 -8.90 1.18 2.39
CA GLY A 275 -10.12 0.39 2.61
C GLY A 275 -10.98 0.26 1.35
N ARG A 276 -11.07 1.32 0.53
CA ARG A 276 -11.77 1.30 -0.75
C ARG A 276 -11.11 0.35 -1.74
N VAL A 277 -9.78 0.42 -1.90
CA VAL A 277 -9.03 -0.47 -2.80
C VAL A 277 -9.07 -1.91 -2.32
N HIS A 278 -8.84 -2.15 -1.02
CA HIS A 278 -8.90 -3.48 -0.43
C HIS A 278 -10.27 -4.13 -0.68
N ARG A 279 -11.39 -3.42 -0.42
CA ARG A 279 -12.74 -3.92 -0.73
C ARG A 279 -12.91 -4.25 -2.22
N ALA A 280 -12.50 -3.35 -3.10
CA ALA A 280 -12.64 -3.55 -4.54
C ALA A 280 -11.90 -4.80 -5.05
N ARG A 281 -10.81 -5.25 -4.41
CA ARG A 281 -10.09 -6.48 -4.79
C ARG A 281 -10.93 -7.76 -4.65
N TYR A 282 -11.93 -7.77 -3.78
CA TYR A 282 -12.76 -8.96 -3.54
C TYR A 282 -14.26 -8.72 -3.70
N GLU A 283 -14.65 -7.54 -4.17
CA GLU A 283 -16.00 -7.29 -4.67
C GLU A 283 -16.24 -8.13 -5.94
N ARG A 284 -17.50 -8.57 -6.11
CA ARG A 284 -17.87 -9.43 -7.24
C ARG A 284 -17.62 -8.67 -8.55
N ASN A 285 -16.68 -9.17 -9.34
CA ASN A 285 -16.35 -8.62 -10.64
C ASN A 285 -16.44 -9.73 -11.71
N PRO A 286 -17.36 -9.65 -12.69
CA PRO A 286 -17.53 -10.70 -13.70
C PRO A 286 -16.34 -10.82 -14.66
N TYR A 287 -15.47 -9.81 -14.73
CA TYR A 287 -14.29 -9.80 -15.61
C TYR A 287 -13.03 -10.32 -14.93
N ASP A 288 -13.05 -10.43 -13.60
CA ASP A 288 -11.99 -11.04 -12.83
C ASP A 288 -12.41 -12.48 -12.49
N ARG A 289 -11.57 -13.47 -12.74
CA ARG A 289 -11.90 -14.86 -12.36
C ARG A 289 -11.47 -15.16 -10.93
N ALA A 290 -10.54 -14.39 -10.38
CA ALA A 290 -9.93 -14.58 -9.08
C ALA A 290 -10.77 -14.05 -7.90
N TRP A 291 -11.72 -13.12 -8.14
CA TRP A 291 -12.40 -12.39 -7.06
C TRP A 291 -13.01 -13.31 -5.99
N ALA A 292 -13.56 -14.46 -6.39
CA ALA A 292 -14.19 -15.39 -5.46
C ALA A 292 -13.16 -16.05 -4.52
N ALA A 293 -11.99 -16.39 -5.05
CA ALA A 293 -10.88 -16.92 -4.25
C ALA A 293 -10.35 -15.88 -3.28
N ARG A 294 -10.15 -14.63 -3.75
CA ARG A 294 -9.73 -13.49 -2.91
C ARG A 294 -10.74 -13.20 -1.80
N ALA A 295 -12.02 -13.15 -2.13
CA ALA A 295 -13.11 -12.95 -1.18
C ALA A 295 -13.17 -14.04 -0.12
N MET A 296 -12.96 -15.31 -0.50
CA MET A 296 -12.87 -16.41 0.46
C MET A 296 -11.66 -16.24 1.39
N GLY A 297 -10.49 -15.90 0.84
CA GLY A 297 -9.27 -15.67 1.61
C GLY A 297 -9.41 -14.57 2.65
N VAL A 298 -9.93 -13.40 2.26
CA VAL A 298 -10.17 -12.27 3.17
C VAL A 298 -11.18 -12.64 4.27
N ARG A 299 -12.25 -13.38 3.94
CA ARG A 299 -13.22 -13.84 4.95
C ARG A 299 -12.60 -14.81 5.93
N ALA A 300 -11.82 -15.78 5.44
CA ALA A 300 -11.14 -16.75 6.29
C ALA A 300 -10.15 -16.06 7.26
N ALA A 301 -9.38 -15.11 6.74
CA ALA A 301 -8.43 -14.30 7.52
C ALA A 301 -9.13 -13.49 8.62
N ARG A 302 -10.21 -12.78 8.27
CA ARG A 302 -11.04 -12.03 9.23
C ARG A 302 -11.64 -12.94 10.30
N ASN A 303 -12.24 -14.06 9.89
CA ASN A 303 -12.83 -15.00 10.82
C ASN A 303 -11.79 -15.60 11.79
N LEU A 304 -10.57 -15.89 11.30
CA LEU A 304 -9.50 -16.36 12.19
C LEU A 304 -9.05 -15.26 13.15
N ALA A 305 -8.86 -14.02 12.69
CA ALA A 305 -8.50 -12.91 13.55
C ALA A 305 -9.56 -12.68 14.67
N ASP A 306 -10.84 -12.70 14.31
CA ASP A 306 -11.95 -12.60 15.25
C ASP A 306 -12.02 -13.78 16.22
N LEU A 307 -11.66 -14.99 15.75
CA LEU A 307 -11.60 -16.18 16.60
C LEU A 307 -10.46 -16.06 17.61
N LEU A 308 -9.26 -15.65 17.19
CA LEU A 308 -8.10 -15.46 18.07
C LEU A 308 -8.40 -14.46 19.17
N LEU A 309 -9.11 -13.35 18.86
CA LEU A 309 -9.56 -12.38 19.87
C LEU A 309 -10.44 -12.99 20.97
N ARG A 310 -11.16 -14.08 20.68
CA ARG A 310 -12.05 -14.76 21.64
C ARG A 310 -11.36 -15.87 22.42
N LEU A 311 -10.10 -16.20 22.10
CA LEU A 311 -9.38 -17.25 22.80
C LEU A 311 -8.90 -16.74 24.18
N PRO A 312 -9.14 -17.51 25.26
CA PRO A 312 -8.73 -17.13 26.61
C PRO A 312 -7.22 -17.02 26.76
N GLU A 313 -6.45 -17.77 25.96
CA GLU A 313 -4.99 -17.69 25.88
C GLU A 313 -4.46 -16.28 25.58
N LEU A 314 -5.25 -15.45 24.88
CA LEU A 314 -4.91 -14.08 24.52
C LEU A 314 -5.62 -13.03 25.38
N GLY A 315 -6.37 -13.45 26.40
CA GLY A 315 -7.00 -12.56 27.38
C GLY A 315 -8.04 -11.59 26.83
N GLY A 316 -8.48 -11.75 25.57
CA GLY A 316 -9.33 -10.78 24.88
C GLY A 316 -8.63 -9.49 24.47
N ASP A 317 -7.29 -9.43 24.48
CA ASP A 317 -6.52 -8.27 24.03
C ASP A 317 -6.46 -8.19 22.50
N PRO A 318 -7.01 -7.14 21.86
CA PRO A 318 -6.93 -6.95 20.42
C PRO A 318 -5.50 -6.88 19.87
N ALA A 319 -4.56 -6.32 20.63
CA ALA A 319 -3.16 -6.22 20.18
C ALA A 319 -2.50 -7.60 20.16
N ALA A 320 -2.64 -8.38 21.24
CA ALA A 320 -2.17 -9.77 21.30
C ALA A 320 -2.79 -10.66 20.20
N ALA A 321 -4.11 -10.53 19.97
CA ALA A 321 -4.81 -11.27 18.92
C ALA A 321 -4.29 -10.93 17.52
N THR A 322 -4.09 -9.64 17.25
CA THR A 322 -3.54 -9.16 15.97
C THR A 322 -2.11 -9.66 15.77
N ALA A 323 -1.26 -9.58 16.80
CA ALA A 323 0.10 -10.09 16.76
C ALA A 323 0.15 -11.60 16.52
N ALA A 324 -0.71 -12.38 17.18
CA ALA A 324 -0.81 -13.82 16.98
C ALA A 324 -1.27 -14.19 15.55
N PHE A 325 -2.31 -13.51 15.05
CA PHE A 325 -2.81 -13.70 13.68
C PHE A 325 -1.73 -13.40 12.64
N ARG A 326 -1.04 -12.26 12.81
CA ARG A 326 0.06 -11.83 11.93
C ARG A 326 1.19 -12.84 11.97
N ARG A 327 1.66 -13.25 13.15
CA ARG A 327 2.73 -14.23 13.31
C ARG A 327 2.42 -15.54 12.57
N LEU A 328 1.22 -16.09 12.75
CA LEU A 328 0.78 -17.29 12.02
C LEU A 328 0.80 -17.06 10.51
N SER A 329 0.26 -15.94 10.05
CA SER A 329 0.16 -15.64 8.62
C SER A 329 1.54 -15.49 7.97
N LEU A 330 2.46 -14.80 8.62
CA LEU A 330 3.82 -14.59 8.11
C LEU A 330 4.64 -15.89 8.18
N GLN A 331 4.51 -16.68 9.24
CA GLN A 331 5.12 -18.01 9.32
C GLN A 331 4.65 -18.89 8.17
N LEU A 332 3.33 -18.90 7.89
CA LEU A 332 2.78 -19.64 6.76
C LEU A 332 3.31 -19.10 5.42
N ASN A 333 3.47 -17.79 5.28
CA ASN A 333 3.98 -17.18 4.05
C ASN A 333 5.44 -17.53 3.75
N VAL A 334 6.28 -17.74 4.77
CA VAL A 334 7.70 -18.11 4.60
C VAL A 334 7.95 -19.62 4.61
N SER A 335 6.96 -20.41 5.01
CA SER A 335 7.07 -21.86 5.15
C SER A 335 7.33 -22.58 3.82
N GLU A 336 7.71 -23.86 3.91
CA GLU A 336 7.90 -24.74 2.75
C GLU A 336 6.58 -25.18 2.08
N PHE A 337 5.42 -24.92 2.71
CA PHE A 337 4.12 -25.27 2.14
C PHE A 337 3.91 -24.61 0.78
N GLY A 338 3.49 -25.38 -0.22
CA GLY A 338 3.19 -24.86 -1.55
C GLY A 338 1.89 -24.06 -1.61
N ASN A 339 1.67 -23.31 -2.70
CA ASN A 339 0.46 -22.51 -2.92
C ASN A 339 -0.83 -23.33 -2.70
N ALA A 340 -0.87 -24.58 -3.18
CA ALA A 340 -2.04 -25.46 -3.04
C ALA A 340 -2.31 -25.89 -1.59
N GLU A 341 -1.29 -26.06 -0.76
CA GLU A 341 -1.45 -26.40 0.66
C GLU A 341 -1.95 -25.20 1.45
N ARG A 342 -1.35 -24.02 1.21
CA ARG A 342 -1.78 -22.76 1.81
C ARG A 342 -3.24 -22.45 1.44
N ASP A 343 -3.64 -22.66 0.19
CA ASP A 343 -5.03 -22.44 -0.25
C ASP A 343 -6.02 -23.45 0.34
N ARG A 344 -5.61 -24.71 0.54
CA ARG A 344 -6.43 -25.70 1.24
C ARG A 344 -6.57 -25.36 2.73
N PHE A 345 -5.50 -24.88 3.37
CA PHE A 345 -5.54 -24.40 4.75
C PHE A 345 -6.53 -23.24 4.89
N VAL A 346 -6.46 -22.24 4.00
CA VAL A 346 -7.43 -21.12 3.98
C VAL A 346 -8.87 -21.61 3.80
N ALA A 347 -9.11 -22.56 2.90
CA ALA A 347 -10.44 -23.13 2.70
C ALA A 347 -10.94 -23.91 3.93
N ALA A 348 -10.06 -24.65 4.61
CA ALA A 348 -10.35 -25.35 5.85
C ALA A 348 -10.71 -24.38 6.98
N VAL A 349 -9.94 -23.30 7.17
CA VAL A 349 -10.26 -22.23 8.13
C VAL A 349 -11.60 -21.58 7.80
N HIS A 350 -11.87 -21.31 6.52
CA HIS A 350 -13.16 -20.76 6.09
C HIS A 350 -14.32 -21.69 6.46
N LYS A 351 -14.20 -22.99 6.15
CA LYS A 351 -15.21 -24.01 6.46
C LYS A 351 -15.43 -24.16 7.97
N GLY A 352 -14.35 -24.22 8.74
CA GLY A 352 -14.37 -24.34 10.21
C GLY A 352 -14.89 -23.12 10.95
N THR A 353 -15.16 -22.01 10.25
CA THR A 353 -15.69 -20.76 10.84
C THR A 353 -17.04 -20.32 10.26
N LEU A 354 -17.59 -20.99 9.25
CA LEU A 354 -18.76 -20.52 8.49
C LEU A 354 -20.11 -20.69 9.23
N GLN A 355 -20.27 -21.73 10.05
CA GLN A 355 -21.56 -22.11 10.67
C GLN A 355 -21.46 -22.26 12.20
N GLY A 356 -20.54 -21.53 12.80
CA GLY A 356 -20.04 -21.79 14.15
C GLY A 356 -18.55 -22.08 14.09
N VAL A 357 -17.92 -22.05 15.25
CA VAL A 357 -16.48 -22.31 15.37
C VAL A 357 -16.28 -23.78 15.65
N ASP A 358 -15.56 -24.47 14.76
CA ASP A 358 -15.17 -25.86 14.94
C ASP A 358 -14.24 -26.02 16.17
N HIS A 359 -14.59 -26.93 17.09
CA HIS A 359 -13.86 -27.12 18.33
C HIS A 359 -12.47 -27.73 18.12
N GLU A 360 -12.27 -28.54 17.08
CA GLU A 360 -10.97 -29.12 16.74
C GLU A 360 -10.05 -28.05 16.15
N LEU A 361 -10.56 -27.16 15.29
CA LEU A 361 -9.80 -26.00 14.83
C LEU A 361 -9.32 -25.14 16.02
N VAL A 362 -10.19 -24.90 17.00
CA VAL A 362 -9.82 -24.18 18.23
C VAL A 362 -8.75 -24.92 19.02
N ALA A 363 -8.85 -26.25 19.17
CA ALA A 363 -7.85 -27.04 19.86
C ALA A 363 -6.47 -26.90 19.18
N ARG A 364 -6.41 -27.02 17.84
CA ARG A 364 -5.17 -26.84 17.07
C ARG A 364 -4.58 -25.44 17.19
N LEU A 365 -5.41 -24.40 17.14
CA LEU A 365 -4.93 -23.04 17.34
C LEU A 365 -4.34 -22.83 18.74
N ARG A 366 -4.94 -23.42 19.77
CA ARG A 366 -4.40 -23.35 21.14
C ARG A 366 -3.08 -24.09 21.29
N GLU A 367 -2.93 -25.24 20.63
CA GLU A 367 -1.66 -25.98 20.58
C GLU A 367 -0.58 -25.13 19.89
N TYR A 368 -0.91 -24.53 18.75
CA TYR A 368 -0.03 -23.60 18.05
C TYR A 368 0.38 -22.41 18.93
N LEU A 369 -0.56 -21.77 19.63
CA LEU A 369 -0.25 -20.63 20.51
C LEU A 369 0.68 -21.00 21.68
N ARG A 370 0.78 -22.27 22.06
CA ARG A 370 1.67 -22.76 23.13
C ARG A 370 3.03 -23.21 22.62
N GLY A 371 3.09 -23.79 21.43
CA GLY A 371 4.28 -24.47 20.91
C GLY A 371 4.90 -23.85 19.66
N ASP A 372 4.23 -22.89 19.02
CA ASP A 372 4.59 -22.29 17.73
C ASP A 372 4.83 -23.33 16.60
N ASP A 373 4.18 -24.50 16.70
CA ASP A 373 4.28 -25.58 15.72
C ASP A 373 3.32 -25.36 14.55
N LEU A 374 3.79 -24.63 13.55
CA LEU A 374 3.02 -24.33 12.33
C LEU A 374 2.67 -25.60 11.54
N VAL A 375 3.58 -26.59 11.47
CA VAL A 375 3.37 -27.81 10.67
C VAL A 375 2.22 -28.60 11.26
N HIS A 376 2.23 -28.81 12.58
CA HIS A 376 1.15 -29.50 13.26
C HIS A 376 -0.21 -28.81 13.09
N LEU A 377 -0.23 -27.46 13.15
CA LEU A 377 -1.45 -26.68 12.90
C LEU A 377 -1.97 -26.90 11.48
N VAL A 378 -1.11 -26.76 10.46
CA VAL A 378 -1.52 -26.83 9.05
C VAL A 378 -1.98 -28.24 8.71
N GLU A 379 -1.18 -29.26 8.98
CA GLU A 379 -1.53 -30.66 8.68
C GLU A 379 -2.77 -31.11 9.44
N GLY A 380 -2.86 -30.78 10.73
CA GLY A 380 -4.03 -31.07 11.55
C GLY A 380 -5.29 -30.40 11.01
N THR A 381 -5.20 -29.13 10.58
CA THR A 381 -6.32 -28.40 10.00
C THR A 381 -6.74 -28.96 8.65
N LEU A 382 -5.79 -29.37 7.80
CA LEU A 382 -6.08 -29.99 6.51
C LEU A 382 -6.84 -31.31 6.68
N TRP A 383 -6.42 -32.14 7.63
CA TRP A 383 -7.04 -33.45 7.90
C TRP A 383 -8.51 -33.36 8.34
N LEU A 384 -8.90 -32.28 9.03
CA LEU A 384 -10.29 -32.08 9.49
C LEU A 384 -11.30 -31.90 8.34
N PHE A 385 -10.83 -31.52 7.16
CA PHE A 385 -11.72 -31.07 6.08
C PHE A 385 -11.49 -31.75 4.73
N THR A 386 -10.54 -32.69 4.65
CA THR A 386 -10.42 -33.72 3.61
C THR A 386 -11.29 -34.92 3.94
#